data_AF-A0AAF5CUD3-F1
#
_entry.id   AF-A0AAF5CUD3-F1
#
_cell.length_a   1.000
_cell.length_b   1.000
_cell.length_c   1.000
_cell.angle_alpha   90.00
_cell.angle_beta   90.00
_cell.angle_gamma   90.00
#
_symmetry.space_group_name_H-M   'P 1'
#
loop_
_entity.id
_entity.type
_entity.pdbx_description
1 polymer ?
#
loop_
_entity_poly.entity_id
_entity_poly.type
_entity_poly.pdbx_seq_one_letter_code
_entity_poly.pdbx_strand_id
1 'polypeptide(L)'
;MKNTFWLLIFINIINSSFNFSYRNSTITTKSIKNDSILLKSTSKDDILKAMKREADVDVSGLRLETLNEDDHGIFRYLKNKTFFVISNHEIRITVFGFNLNKIDYIGFTNHKNCQYLSIKISKDKFLNVRKRMLTVVTSFPKIDSSYYLCYHLSIEPSNRIFTYANETDTIITIASGKRKYLMPLWIQICLIIFLIIVSGLFSGLNLGLMTLSLQELELIRKSGSKKEKKYAEVIIPIRKSGNLLLCSILIGNVCVNSAISILMDDLTSGIVALIASSAGIVVFGEIVPQSICVKKGLAVGANTIWITKFFMMITFPLAYPISKILDLILGDEVVSYDRKKLLELIKMTKNKETLADELKIAVGAMEIAEKTVKDVMTKIEDVYMLPETTILNPKTVTEIVNSGYTRIPIFANDNKNNVVSLLFIKDLALVDPDENFTIKTVCQHIKNVLRFVFYDTPLKIMLEEFKKGDYHLAMVKNRLTNENEIKLLGVVTLEDIVEEILQAEIVDETDIVMDNNE
;
A
#
# COMPACT_ATOMS: atom_id res chain seq x y z
N MET A 1 -0.76 -19.61 -18.75
CA MET A 1 -1.51 -18.71 -19.65
C MET A 1 -1.86 -17.35 -19.04
N LYS A 2 -2.30 -17.23 -17.77
CA LYS A 2 -2.67 -15.92 -17.19
C LYS A 2 -1.51 -14.91 -17.04
N ASN A 3 -0.30 -15.36 -16.69
CA ASN A 3 0.85 -14.44 -16.51
C ASN A 3 1.41 -13.88 -17.84
N THR A 4 1.34 -14.65 -18.93
CA THR A 4 1.77 -14.18 -20.26
C THR A 4 0.81 -13.16 -20.85
N PHE A 5 -0.48 -13.21 -20.51
CA PHE A 5 -1.47 -12.25 -20.99
C PHE A 5 -1.23 -10.83 -20.45
N TRP A 6 -0.88 -10.71 -19.16
CA TRP A 6 -0.55 -9.42 -18.55
C TRP A 6 0.74 -8.81 -19.11
N LEU A 7 1.74 -9.63 -19.41
CA LEU A 7 2.99 -9.17 -20.01
C LEU A 7 2.76 -8.60 -21.43
N LEU A 8 1.91 -9.26 -22.23
CA LEU A 8 1.52 -8.80 -23.58
C LEU A 8 0.76 -7.47 -23.54
N ILE A 9 -0.14 -7.28 -22.58
CA ILE A 9 -0.84 -5.98 -22.39
C ILE A 9 0.16 -4.89 -22.02
N PHE A 10 1.10 -5.17 -21.12
CA PHE A 10 2.12 -4.19 -20.71
C PHE A 10 3.01 -3.77 -21.88
N ILE A 11 3.46 -4.73 -22.70
CA ILE A 11 4.23 -4.46 -23.93
C ILE A 11 3.40 -3.66 -24.94
N ASN A 12 2.12 -3.96 -25.10
CA ASN A 12 1.26 -3.22 -26.02
C ASN A 12 1.00 -1.78 -25.57
N ILE A 13 0.87 -1.53 -24.26
CA ILE A 13 0.74 -0.17 -23.71
C ILE A 13 2.02 0.63 -23.93
N ILE A 14 3.20 0.01 -23.75
CA ILE A 14 4.49 0.64 -24.04
C ILE A 14 4.61 0.94 -25.55
N ASN A 15 4.24 0.00 -26.41
CA ASN A 15 4.27 0.21 -27.86
C ASN A 15 3.24 1.25 -28.32
N SER A 16 2.06 1.34 -27.72
CA SER A 16 1.07 2.36 -28.08
C SER A 16 1.50 3.75 -27.62
N SER A 17 2.16 3.85 -26.46
CA SER A 17 2.71 5.13 -25.98
C SER A 17 3.93 5.56 -26.81
N PHE A 18 4.76 4.64 -27.28
CA PHE A 18 5.80 4.94 -28.27
C PHE A 18 5.23 5.35 -29.64
N ASN A 19 4.20 4.65 -30.13
CA ASN A 19 3.57 5.00 -31.41
C ASN A 19 2.74 6.30 -31.36
N PHE A 20 2.31 6.76 -30.19
CA PHE A 20 1.63 8.05 -30.09
C PHE A 20 2.56 9.24 -30.33
N SER A 21 3.88 9.07 -30.21
CA SER A 21 4.85 10.10 -30.58
C SER A 21 5.11 10.18 -32.10
N TYR A 22 4.67 9.18 -32.87
CA TYR A 22 4.78 9.16 -34.33
C TYR A 22 3.46 9.53 -35.02
N ARG A 23 2.66 10.41 -34.42
CA ARG A 23 1.48 10.96 -35.12
C ARG A 23 1.94 12.09 -36.02
N ASN A 24 2.30 11.68 -37.25
CA ASN A 24 2.46 12.47 -38.46
C ASN A 24 1.84 13.86 -38.32
N SER A 25 2.69 14.87 -38.18
CA SER A 25 2.35 16.23 -38.57
C SER A 25 2.07 16.19 -40.06
N THR A 26 0.81 15.93 -40.40
CA THR A 26 0.27 16.06 -41.74
C THR A 26 0.53 17.50 -42.16
N ILE A 27 1.57 17.70 -42.97
CA ILE A 27 1.83 18.94 -43.65
C ILE A 27 0.58 19.23 -44.46
N THR A 28 -0.19 20.20 -44.00
CA THR A 28 -1.32 20.73 -44.73
C THR A 28 -0.78 21.30 -46.04
N THR A 29 -0.96 20.54 -47.11
CA THR A 29 -0.78 21.00 -48.48
C THR A 29 -1.72 22.18 -48.66
N LYS A 30 -1.20 23.40 -48.45
CA LYS A 30 -1.87 24.61 -48.89
C LYS A 30 -2.00 24.49 -50.40
N SER A 31 -3.22 24.22 -50.84
CA SER A 31 -3.71 24.29 -52.20
C SER A 31 -3.09 25.51 -52.87
N ILE A 32 -2.12 25.27 -53.75
CA ILE A 32 -1.62 26.27 -54.69
C ILE A 32 -2.83 26.63 -55.54
N LYS A 33 -3.36 27.84 -55.32
CA LYS A 33 -4.34 28.43 -56.22
C LYS A 33 -3.68 28.46 -57.60
N ASN A 34 -4.38 27.88 -58.57
CA ASN A 34 -4.14 28.03 -60.00
C ASN A 34 -4.27 29.51 -60.38
N ASP A 35 -3.29 30.32 -60.02
CA ASP A 35 -3.11 31.60 -60.67
C ASP A 35 -2.45 31.27 -62.01
N SER A 36 -3.34 31.21 -63.01
CA SER A 36 -3.06 31.20 -64.43
C SER A 36 -1.77 31.97 -64.70
N ILE A 37 -0.78 31.23 -65.20
CA ILE A 37 0.50 31.74 -65.69
C ILE A 37 0.17 32.74 -66.80
N LEU A 38 0.04 34.01 -66.42
CA LEU A 38 0.11 35.10 -67.36
C LEU A 38 1.55 35.08 -67.86
N LEU A 39 1.75 34.50 -69.04
CA LEU A 39 2.95 34.58 -69.85
C LEU A 39 3.26 36.06 -70.10
N LYS A 40 3.79 36.76 -69.10
CA LYS A 40 4.49 38.01 -69.30
C LYS A 40 5.74 37.64 -70.07
N SER A 41 5.77 38.10 -71.32
CA SER A 41 6.92 38.11 -72.21
C SER A 41 8.18 38.39 -71.41
N THR A 42 8.93 37.33 -71.10
CA THR A 42 10.22 37.45 -70.42
C THR A 42 11.14 38.12 -71.42
N SER A 43 11.67 39.29 -71.08
CA SER A 43 12.58 40.01 -71.97
C SER A 43 13.79 39.11 -72.26
N LYS A 44 14.39 39.24 -73.44
CA LYS A 44 15.69 38.60 -73.76
C LYS A 44 16.73 38.88 -72.66
N ASP A 45 16.64 40.02 -71.98
CA ASP A 45 17.50 40.36 -70.85
C ASP A 45 17.24 39.51 -69.61
N ASP A 46 16.00 39.08 -69.37
CA ASP A 46 15.67 38.18 -68.27
C ASP A 46 16.19 36.77 -68.56
N ILE A 47 16.10 36.32 -69.82
CA ILE A 47 16.69 35.04 -70.26
C ILE A 47 18.22 35.12 -70.19
N LEU A 48 18.84 36.22 -70.63
CA LEU A 48 20.29 36.39 -70.54
C LEU A 48 20.77 36.52 -69.09
N LYS A 49 20.00 37.17 -68.21
CA LYS A 49 20.25 37.20 -66.76
C LYS A 49 20.07 35.81 -66.14
N ALA A 50 19.07 35.04 -66.56
CA ALA A 50 18.86 33.66 -66.12
C ALA A 50 19.98 32.73 -66.61
N MET A 51 20.43 32.87 -67.87
CA MET A 51 21.55 32.13 -68.44
C MET A 51 22.89 32.52 -67.78
N LYS A 52 23.11 33.82 -67.51
CA LYS A 52 24.27 34.27 -66.72
C LYS A 52 24.22 33.73 -65.29
N ARG A 53 23.05 33.73 -64.64
CA ARG A 53 22.85 33.07 -63.34
C ARG A 53 23.12 31.59 -63.39
N GLU A 54 22.77 30.91 -64.49
CA GLU A 54 23.09 29.49 -64.68
C GLU A 54 24.58 29.21 -64.83
N ALA A 55 25.39 30.21 -65.22
CA ALA A 55 26.84 30.06 -65.30
C ALA A 55 27.55 30.44 -63.99
N ASP A 56 27.02 31.42 -63.25
CA ASP A 56 27.66 31.93 -62.05
C ASP A 56 27.43 31.01 -60.83
N VAL A 57 28.28 31.14 -59.82
CA VAL A 57 28.10 30.45 -58.54
C VAL A 57 27.18 31.30 -57.67
N ASP A 58 26.12 30.68 -57.17
CA ASP A 58 25.16 31.34 -56.28
C ASP A 58 24.98 30.49 -55.02
N VAL A 59 25.10 31.12 -53.84
CA VAL A 59 24.97 30.45 -52.55
C VAL A 59 23.68 30.93 -51.91
N SER A 60 22.68 30.05 -51.87
CA SER A 60 21.32 30.39 -51.42
C SER A 60 21.11 30.20 -49.92
N GLY A 61 21.94 29.39 -49.25
CA GLY A 61 21.82 29.19 -47.79
C GLY A 61 22.67 28.03 -47.27
N LEU A 62 22.61 27.81 -45.95
CA LEU A 62 23.28 26.68 -45.30
C LEU A 62 22.38 25.97 -44.30
N ARG A 63 22.64 24.68 -44.11
CA ARG A 63 22.08 23.83 -43.06
C ARG A 63 23.21 23.30 -42.21
N LEU A 64 23.02 23.32 -40.90
CA LEU A 64 23.96 22.71 -39.96
C LEU A 64 23.35 21.48 -39.33
N GLU A 65 24.18 20.45 -39.17
CA GLU A 65 23.84 19.16 -38.57
C GLU A 65 24.97 18.76 -37.61
N THR A 66 24.59 18.10 -36.52
CA THR A 66 25.56 17.38 -35.67
C THR A 66 26.15 16.20 -36.42
N LEU A 67 27.39 15.82 -36.09
CA LEU A 67 27.99 14.59 -36.61
C LEU A 67 27.36 13.34 -35.99
N ASN A 68 26.96 13.42 -34.71
CA ASN A 68 26.32 12.33 -33.96
C ASN A 68 24.86 12.69 -33.68
N GLU A 69 23.93 11.82 -34.06
CA GLU A 69 22.49 12.03 -33.82
C GLU A 69 22.16 12.17 -32.32
N ASP A 70 22.94 11.54 -31.44
CA ASP A 70 22.76 11.59 -29.98
C ASP A 70 23.06 12.97 -29.36
N ASP A 71 23.67 13.89 -30.11
CA ASP A 71 24.09 15.21 -29.64
C ASP A 71 22.93 16.23 -29.67
N HIS A 72 21.78 15.83 -29.09
CA HIS A 72 20.56 16.64 -29.03
C HIS A 72 20.74 17.97 -28.28
N GLY A 73 21.78 18.08 -27.44
CA GLY A 73 22.02 19.25 -26.59
C GLY A 73 22.64 20.45 -27.32
N ILE A 74 23.20 20.24 -28.51
CA ILE A 74 24.00 21.27 -29.19
C ILE A 74 23.10 22.13 -30.10
N PHE A 75 22.20 21.51 -30.87
CA PHE A 75 21.50 22.21 -31.94
C PHE A 75 20.11 22.72 -31.56
N ARG A 76 19.99 24.02 -31.30
CA ARG A 76 18.68 24.71 -31.32
C ARG A 76 18.66 25.77 -32.42
N TYR A 77 17.89 25.51 -33.47
CA TYR A 77 17.50 26.54 -34.44
C TYR A 77 16.56 27.52 -33.73
N LEU A 78 17.05 28.71 -33.38
CA LEU A 78 16.14 29.78 -32.97
C LEU A 78 15.50 30.40 -34.23
N LYS A 79 14.28 30.94 -34.10
CA LYS A 79 13.56 31.67 -35.18
C LYS A 79 14.43 32.71 -35.90
N ASN A 80 15.47 33.23 -35.24
CA ASN A 80 16.38 34.24 -35.78
C ASN A 80 17.65 33.64 -36.42
N LYS A 81 17.65 32.36 -36.79
CA LYS A 81 18.77 31.66 -37.44
C LYS A 81 20.09 31.74 -36.63
N THR A 82 19.96 31.90 -35.32
CA THR A 82 21.06 31.85 -34.35
C THR A 82 21.28 30.40 -33.93
N PHE A 83 22.53 29.96 -33.90
CA PHE A 83 22.93 28.62 -33.52
C PHE A 83 23.61 28.66 -32.16
N PHE A 84 23.27 27.70 -31.30
CA PHE A 84 24.11 27.40 -30.15
C PHE A 84 25.04 26.28 -30.61
N VAL A 85 26.35 26.46 -30.44
CA VAL A 85 27.33 25.39 -30.68
C VAL A 85 28.27 25.44 -29.50
N ILE A 86 28.57 24.27 -28.93
CA ILE A 86 29.64 24.19 -27.94
C ILE A 86 30.95 24.45 -28.68
N SER A 87 31.74 25.39 -28.19
CA SER A 87 33.01 25.77 -28.81
C SER A 87 33.86 24.55 -29.18
N ASN A 88 34.51 24.59 -30.32
CA ASN A 88 35.37 23.52 -30.85
C ASN A 88 34.70 22.18 -31.16
N HIS A 89 33.37 22.05 -31.09
CA HIS A 89 32.71 20.87 -31.66
C HIS A 89 32.70 20.92 -33.18
N GLU A 90 33.03 19.79 -33.81
CA GLU A 90 32.91 19.62 -35.25
C GLU A 90 31.45 19.48 -35.65
N ILE A 91 31.04 20.31 -36.61
CA ILE A 91 29.67 20.33 -37.11
C ILE A 91 29.67 20.13 -38.62
N ARG A 92 28.66 19.43 -39.11
CA ARG A 92 28.44 19.20 -40.53
C ARG A 92 27.67 20.38 -41.11
N ILE A 93 28.27 21.09 -42.04
CA ILE A 93 27.69 22.24 -42.71
C ILE A 93 27.41 21.84 -44.15
N THR A 94 26.14 21.84 -44.53
CA THR A 94 25.71 21.65 -45.92
C THR A 94 25.27 22.99 -46.49
N VAL A 95 26.08 23.51 -47.42
CA VAL A 95 25.81 24.71 -48.20
C VAL A 95 24.94 24.34 -49.39
N PHE A 96 23.92 25.15 -49.69
CA PHE A 96 23.00 24.97 -50.82
C PHE A 96 23.08 26.16 -51.78
N GLY A 97 22.86 25.89 -53.05
CA GLY A 97 22.97 26.91 -54.09
C GLY A 97 23.03 26.33 -55.50
N PHE A 98 23.69 27.05 -56.40
CA PHE A 98 23.91 26.66 -57.80
C PHE A 98 25.39 26.71 -58.16
N ASN A 99 25.82 25.76 -58.98
CA ASN A 99 27.21 25.58 -59.42
C ASN A 99 28.25 25.49 -58.30
N LEU A 100 27.88 24.98 -57.12
CA LEU A 100 28.78 24.88 -55.97
C LEU A 100 30.00 23.97 -56.21
N ASN A 101 29.96 23.12 -57.23
CA ASN A 101 31.09 22.29 -57.66
C ASN A 101 32.29 23.09 -58.21
N LYS A 102 32.08 24.38 -58.55
CA LYS A 102 33.13 25.32 -58.98
C LYS A 102 33.86 26.00 -57.82
N ILE A 103 33.52 25.67 -56.57
CA ILE A 103 34.18 26.21 -55.37
C ILE A 103 35.37 25.32 -55.01
N ASP A 104 36.52 25.93 -54.71
CA ASP A 104 37.74 25.25 -54.24
C ASP A 104 38.09 25.52 -52.78
N TYR A 105 37.65 26.65 -52.23
CA TYR A 105 37.77 26.91 -50.80
C TYR A 105 36.47 27.47 -50.22
N ILE A 106 36.11 26.98 -49.04
CA ILE A 106 35.13 27.60 -48.16
C ILE A 106 35.89 28.24 -47.00
N GLY A 107 35.56 29.47 -46.69
CA GLY A 107 36.08 30.19 -45.55
C GLY A 107 34.95 30.71 -44.66
N PHE A 108 35.22 30.80 -43.36
CA PHE A 108 34.37 31.53 -42.42
C PHE A 108 35.17 32.62 -41.74
N THR A 109 34.55 33.79 -41.59
CA THR A 109 35.17 34.96 -40.98
C THR A 109 34.23 35.58 -39.95
N ASN A 110 34.79 36.18 -38.91
CA ASN A 110 34.05 36.97 -37.91
C ASN A 110 33.89 38.45 -38.33
N HIS A 111 34.37 38.82 -39.51
CA HIS A 111 34.27 40.17 -40.06
C HIS A 111 33.33 40.20 -41.27
N LYS A 112 32.71 41.35 -41.55
CA LYS A 112 31.85 41.54 -42.74
C LYS A 112 32.65 41.66 -44.05
N ASN A 113 33.87 41.12 -44.08
CA ASN A 113 34.75 41.09 -45.24
C ASN A 113 35.56 39.79 -45.26
N CYS A 114 35.89 39.30 -46.45
CA CYS A 114 36.62 38.04 -46.60
C CYS A 114 38.15 38.20 -46.60
N GLN A 115 38.67 39.28 -46.00
CA GLN A 115 40.13 39.54 -45.96
C GLN A 115 40.85 38.64 -44.95
N TYR A 116 40.22 38.43 -43.79
CA TYR A 116 40.77 37.61 -42.71
C TYR A 116 39.78 36.47 -42.43
N LEU A 117 40.14 35.27 -42.87
CA LEU A 117 39.36 34.06 -42.61
C LEU A 117 39.79 33.46 -41.27
N SER A 118 38.82 33.26 -40.38
CA SER A 118 39.03 32.52 -39.13
C SER A 118 39.19 31.03 -39.38
N ILE A 119 38.49 30.53 -40.40
CA ILE A 119 38.48 29.12 -40.81
C ILE A 119 38.61 29.11 -42.32
N LYS A 120 39.50 28.25 -42.83
CA LYS A 120 39.69 28.02 -44.27
C LYS A 120 39.69 26.51 -44.52
N ILE A 121 38.78 26.05 -45.36
CA ILE A 121 38.56 24.66 -45.72
C ILE A 121 38.81 24.53 -47.21
N SER A 122 39.71 23.61 -47.55
CA SER A 122 40.08 23.29 -48.93
C SER A 122 39.19 22.18 -49.47
N LYS A 123 39.05 22.11 -50.79
CA LYS A 123 38.17 21.15 -51.50
C LYS A 123 38.44 19.69 -51.18
N ASP A 124 39.69 19.32 -50.86
CA ASP A 124 40.07 17.98 -50.42
C ASP A 124 39.36 17.54 -49.12
N LYS A 125 38.89 18.50 -48.30
CA LYS A 125 38.15 18.24 -47.06
C LYS A 125 36.63 18.28 -47.24
N PHE A 126 36.14 18.44 -48.46
CA PHE A 126 34.70 18.46 -48.71
C PHE A 126 34.17 17.02 -48.77
N LEU A 127 33.09 16.73 -48.04
CA LEU A 127 32.54 15.37 -47.93
C LEU A 127 31.62 15.02 -49.11
N ASN A 128 30.81 15.98 -49.58
CA ASN A 128 29.85 15.76 -50.67
C ASN A 128 29.72 17.04 -51.50
N VAL A 129 30.24 17.03 -52.72
CA VAL A 129 30.23 18.17 -53.63
C VAL A 129 29.36 17.84 -54.83
N ARG A 130 28.24 18.57 -54.98
CA ARG A 130 27.35 18.49 -56.13
C ARG A 130 27.12 19.89 -56.68
N LYS A 131 26.50 19.99 -57.86
CA LYS A 131 26.14 21.31 -58.43
C LYS A 131 25.24 22.15 -57.51
N ARG A 132 24.42 21.50 -56.68
CA ARG A 132 23.43 22.18 -55.82
C ARG A 132 23.68 22.11 -54.31
N MET A 133 24.66 21.32 -53.88
CA MET A 133 24.97 21.17 -52.47
C MET A 133 26.46 20.92 -52.27
N LEU A 134 27.00 21.42 -51.17
CA LEU A 134 28.38 21.26 -50.78
C LEU A 134 28.46 21.05 -49.27
N THR A 135 28.91 19.88 -48.83
CA THR A 135 29.00 19.53 -47.41
C THR A 135 30.43 19.55 -46.91
N VAL A 136 30.66 20.27 -45.82
CA VAL A 136 31.95 20.39 -45.12
C VAL A 136 31.78 20.11 -43.64
N VAL A 137 32.86 19.70 -42.98
CA VAL A 137 32.89 19.55 -41.52
C VAL A 137 33.95 20.48 -40.98
N THR A 138 33.60 21.29 -39.99
CA THR A 138 34.54 22.18 -39.30
C THR A 138 34.05 22.49 -37.90
N SER A 139 34.96 22.94 -37.05
CA SER A 139 34.64 23.52 -35.76
C SER A 139 34.88 25.03 -35.77
N PHE A 140 34.28 25.74 -34.81
CA PHE A 140 34.40 27.18 -34.69
C PHE A 140 35.05 27.57 -33.35
N PRO A 141 36.12 28.36 -33.38
CA PRO A 141 36.94 28.63 -32.19
C PRO A 141 36.39 29.73 -31.29
N LYS A 142 35.68 30.74 -31.85
CA LYS A 142 35.17 31.87 -31.07
C LYS A 142 33.70 31.70 -30.75
N ILE A 143 33.42 31.84 -29.46
CA ILE A 143 32.09 31.86 -28.88
C ILE A 143 31.53 33.28 -28.96
N ASP A 144 30.20 33.41 -29.00
CA ASP A 144 29.43 34.67 -29.00
C ASP A 144 29.79 35.60 -30.17
N SER A 145 30.06 34.99 -31.32
CA SER A 145 30.41 35.71 -32.55
C SER A 145 29.62 35.19 -33.75
N SER A 146 29.33 36.10 -34.68
CA SER A 146 28.74 35.77 -35.97
C SER A 146 29.84 35.49 -36.98
N TYR A 147 29.73 34.33 -37.62
CA TYR A 147 30.57 33.90 -38.72
C TYR A 147 29.84 34.08 -40.04
N TYR A 148 30.51 34.71 -40.98
CA TYR A 148 30.06 34.93 -42.34
C TYR A 148 30.76 33.98 -43.30
N LEU A 149 29.99 33.44 -44.25
CA LEU A 149 30.48 32.52 -45.26
C LEU A 149 31.16 33.27 -46.41
N CYS A 150 32.35 32.83 -46.74
CA CYS A 150 33.14 33.27 -47.88
C CYS A 150 33.51 32.05 -48.73
N TYR A 151 33.59 32.20 -50.05
CA TYR A 151 34.00 31.11 -50.93
C TYR A 151 34.99 31.58 -52.00
N HIS A 152 35.80 30.65 -52.49
CA HIS A 152 36.76 30.87 -53.57
C HIS A 152 36.42 29.98 -54.76
N LEU A 153 36.39 30.56 -55.95
CA LEU A 153 36.09 29.87 -57.20
C LEU A 153 37.36 29.28 -57.82
N SER A 154 37.27 28.08 -58.39
CA SER A 154 38.39 27.44 -59.10
C SER A 154 38.93 28.25 -60.29
N ILE A 155 38.14 29.20 -60.79
CA ILE A 155 38.46 30.01 -61.97
C ILE A 155 39.35 31.19 -61.59
N GLU A 156 39.34 31.64 -60.33
CA GLU A 156 40.11 32.81 -59.92
C GLU A 156 41.62 32.48 -59.91
N PRO A 157 42.48 33.31 -60.53
CA PRO A 157 43.91 33.01 -60.71
C PRO A 157 44.72 33.03 -59.40
N SER A 158 44.17 33.61 -58.32
CA SER A 158 44.85 33.69 -57.03
C SER A 158 43.99 33.17 -55.90
N ASN A 159 44.52 32.26 -55.09
CA ASN A 159 43.91 31.71 -53.87
C ASN A 159 43.66 32.74 -52.74
N ARG A 160 43.69 34.04 -53.06
CA ARG A 160 43.53 35.16 -52.13
C ARG A 160 42.20 35.89 -52.29
N ILE A 161 41.50 35.75 -53.42
CA ILE A 161 40.24 36.47 -53.67
C ILE A 161 39.09 35.58 -53.18
N PHE A 162 38.47 35.95 -52.08
CA PHE A 162 37.28 35.28 -51.56
C PHE A 162 36.06 36.17 -51.77
N THR A 163 34.98 35.58 -52.27
CA THR A 163 33.69 36.23 -52.45
C THR A 163 32.84 36.03 -51.22
N TYR A 164 32.26 37.12 -50.72
CA TYR A 164 31.33 37.11 -49.60
C TYR A 164 29.97 36.58 -50.04
N ALA A 165 29.44 35.55 -49.38
CA ALA A 165 28.08 35.08 -49.63
C ALA A 165 27.09 36.08 -49.01
N ASN A 166 26.54 36.97 -49.84
CA ASN A 166 25.67 38.06 -49.38
C ASN A 166 24.21 37.61 -49.17
N GLU A 167 24.03 36.54 -48.41
CA GLU A 167 22.71 36.00 -48.06
C GLU A 167 22.58 35.87 -46.55
N THR A 168 21.48 36.34 -45.99
CA THR A 168 21.22 36.25 -44.53
C THR A 168 21.24 34.81 -44.04
N ASP A 169 20.94 33.89 -44.94
CA ASP A 169 20.79 32.46 -44.71
C ASP A 169 22.13 31.73 -44.69
N THR A 170 23.23 32.47 -44.80
CA THR A 170 24.60 31.97 -44.73
C THR A 170 25.36 32.42 -43.47
N ILE A 171 24.70 33.19 -42.60
CA ILE A 171 25.30 33.70 -41.35
C ILE A 171 25.13 32.66 -40.25
N ILE A 172 26.24 32.26 -39.64
CA ILE A 172 26.27 31.33 -38.50
C ILE A 172 26.58 32.15 -37.25
N THR A 173 25.59 32.39 -36.40
CA THR A 173 25.87 32.98 -35.07
C THR A 173 26.08 31.86 -34.08
N ILE A 174 27.21 31.87 -33.38
CA ILE A 174 27.54 30.86 -32.38
C ILE A 174 27.40 31.50 -31.01
N ALA A 175 26.44 31.01 -30.25
CA ALA A 175 26.26 31.40 -28.87
C ALA A 175 26.60 30.23 -27.93
N SER A 176 27.15 30.54 -26.76
CA SER A 176 27.25 29.54 -25.68
C SER A 176 25.85 29.09 -25.28
N GLY A 177 25.51 27.84 -25.60
CA GLY A 177 24.35 27.17 -25.02
C GLY A 177 24.62 26.87 -23.54
N LYS A 178 24.67 27.89 -22.68
CA LYS A 178 24.61 27.64 -21.24
C LYS A 178 23.24 27.01 -20.99
N ARG A 179 23.21 25.77 -20.51
CA ARG A 179 21.97 25.16 -20.02
C ARG A 179 21.35 26.16 -19.05
N LYS A 180 20.19 26.71 -19.42
CA LYS A 180 19.40 27.51 -18.48
C LYS A 180 18.78 26.52 -17.52
N TYR A 181 19.47 26.28 -16.41
CA TYR A 181 18.86 25.60 -15.27
C TYR A 181 17.56 26.34 -14.92
N LEU A 182 16.51 25.58 -14.57
CA LEU A 182 15.23 26.14 -14.15
C LEU A 182 15.42 27.09 -12.95
N MET A 183 16.40 26.80 -12.10
CA MET A 183 16.72 27.52 -10.88
C MET A 183 18.23 27.53 -10.62
N PRO A 184 18.75 28.39 -9.72
CA PRO A 184 20.13 28.28 -9.24
C PRO A 184 20.42 26.89 -8.67
N LEU A 185 21.55 26.29 -9.05
CA LEU A 185 21.92 24.91 -8.69
C LEU A 185 21.78 24.60 -7.19
N TRP A 186 22.21 25.52 -6.32
CA TRP A 186 22.10 25.37 -4.87
C TRP A 186 20.64 25.26 -4.39
N ILE A 187 19.75 26.07 -4.97
CA ILE A 187 18.33 26.05 -4.62
C ILE A 187 17.69 24.74 -5.09
N GLN A 188 18.05 24.29 -6.29
CA GLN A 188 17.55 23.04 -6.86
C GLN A 188 17.98 21.81 -6.05
N ILE A 189 19.25 21.74 -5.63
CA ILE A 189 19.75 20.66 -4.77
C ILE A 189 19.03 20.68 -3.42
N CYS A 190 18.89 21.85 -2.78
CA CYS A 190 18.15 21.99 -1.53
C CYS A 190 16.69 21.54 -1.68
N LEU A 191 16.04 21.90 -2.79
CA LEU A 191 14.67 21.50 -3.09
C LEU A 191 14.54 19.99 -3.29
N ILE A 192 15.49 19.35 -3.99
CA ILE A 192 15.51 17.89 -4.17
C ILE A 192 15.65 17.17 -2.83
N ILE A 193 16.58 17.61 -1.97
CA ILE A 193 16.76 17.02 -0.63
C ILE A 193 15.48 17.16 0.19
N PHE A 194 14.86 18.33 0.18
CA PHE A 194 13.59 18.57 0.86
C PHE A 194 12.47 17.65 0.32
N LEU A 195 12.34 17.52 -1.00
CA LEU A 195 11.34 16.65 -1.63
C LEU A 195 11.58 15.17 -1.29
N ILE A 196 12.83 14.70 -1.24
CA ILE A 196 13.14 13.32 -0.81
C ILE A 196 12.67 13.08 0.63
N ILE A 197 12.85 14.04 1.54
CA ILE A 197 12.36 13.93 2.93
C ILE A 197 10.82 13.86 2.95
N VAL A 198 10.14 14.68 2.14
CA VAL A 198 8.67 14.68 2.05
C VAL A 198 8.14 13.37 1.43
N SER A 199 8.81 12.85 0.39
CA SER A 199 8.53 11.54 -0.21
C SER A 199 8.64 10.44 0.84
N GLY A 200 9.75 10.44 1.59
CA GLY A 200 9.98 9.56 2.73
C GLY A 200 8.87 9.61 3.78
N LEU A 201 8.45 10.83 4.14
CA LEU A 201 7.37 11.01 5.07
C LEU A 201 6.06 10.39 4.55
N PHE A 202 5.66 10.64 3.31
CA PHE A 202 4.42 10.08 2.76
C PHE A 202 4.48 8.56 2.63
N SER A 203 5.59 8.04 2.13
CA SER A 203 5.78 6.60 2.00
C SER A 203 5.73 5.91 3.36
N GLY A 204 6.40 6.49 4.37
CA GLY A 204 6.38 6.00 5.74
C GLY A 204 5.01 6.11 6.42
N LEU A 205 4.32 7.25 6.27
CA LEU A 205 2.98 7.45 6.81
C LEU A 205 1.95 6.53 6.18
N ASN A 206 2.06 6.26 4.87
CA ASN A 206 1.17 5.32 4.19
C ASN A 206 1.22 3.97 4.89
N LEU A 207 2.41 3.41 5.05
CA LEU A 207 2.57 2.12 5.71
C LEU A 207 2.21 2.20 7.20
N GLY A 208 2.77 3.16 7.94
CA GLY A 208 2.60 3.24 9.39
C GLY A 208 1.19 3.58 9.88
N LEU A 209 0.42 4.39 9.14
CA LEU A 209 -0.96 4.74 9.50
C LEU A 209 -1.97 3.72 8.99
N MET A 210 -1.72 3.10 7.82
CA MET A 210 -2.67 2.13 7.26
C MET A 210 -2.58 0.76 7.94
N THR A 211 -1.42 0.39 8.50
CA THR A 211 -1.28 -0.83 9.30
C THR A 211 -2.04 -0.78 10.62
N LEU A 212 -2.39 0.42 11.11
CA LEU A 212 -3.18 0.59 12.33
C LEU A 212 -4.66 0.70 11.97
N SER A 213 -5.44 -0.28 12.41
CA SER A 213 -6.90 -0.26 12.26
C SER A 213 -7.53 0.79 13.18
N LEU A 214 -8.74 1.23 12.83
CA LEU A 214 -9.49 2.18 13.65
C LEU A 214 -9.76 1.62 15.06
N GLN A 215 -9.99 0.31 15.18
CA GLN A 215 -10.23 -0.34 16.47
C GLN A 215 -8.98 -0.45 17.33
N GLU A 216 -7.82 -0.76 16.74
CA GLU A 216 -6.55 -0.74 17.46
C GLU A 216 -6.25 0.67 17.96
N LEU A 217 -6.50 1.70 17.14
CA LEU A 217 -6.37 3.10 17.58
C LEU A 217 -7.34 3.41 18.73
N GLU A 218 -8.58 2.94 18.69
CA GLU A 218 -9.52 3.11 19.80
C GLU A 218 -9.12 2.34 21.07
N LEU A 219 -8.55 1.14 20.91
CA LEU A 219 -7.99 0.36 22.02
C LEU A 219 -6.83 1.13 22.65
N ILE A 220 -5.86 1.58 21.86
CA ILE A 220 -4.72 2.39 22.32
C ILE A 220 -5.20 3.67 23.01
N ARG A 221 -6.26 4.33 22.49
CA ARG A 221 -6.87 5.49 23.15
C ARG A 221 -7.44 5.17 24.53
N LYS A 222 -7.95 3.96 24.77
CA LYS A 222 -8.53 3.54 26.06
C LYS A 222 -7.49 2.97 27.02
N SER A 223 -6.62 2.07 26.56
CA SER A 223 -5.69 1.29 27.40
C SER A 223 -4.22 1.71 27.30
N GLY A 224 -3.84 2.51 26.31
CA GLY A 224 -2.44 2.90 26.08
C GLY A 224 -1.86 3.88 27.11
N SER A 225 -0.57 4.16 26.99
CA SER A 225 0.10 5.18 27.82
C SER A 225 -0.42 6.59 27.55
N LYS A 226 -0.20 7.54 28.49
CA LYS A 226 -0.66 8.94 28.33
C LYS A 226 -0.24 9.57 27.00
N LYS A 227 0.97 9.25 26.50
CA LYS A 227 1.49 9.75 25.22
C LYS A 227 0.79 9.09 24.03
N GLU A 228 0.66 7.77 24.05
CA GLU A 228 -0.01 7.01 22.98
C GLU A 228 -1.48 7.38 22.85
N LYS A 229 -2.18 7.61 23.97
CA LYS A 229 -3.57 8.08 23.97
C LYS A 229 -3.73 9.39 23.19
N LYS A 230 -2.84 10.35 23.44
CA LYS A 230 -2.81 11.64 22.73
C LYS A 230 -2.52 11.45 21.24
N TYR A 231 -1.60 10.56 20.88
CA TYR A 231 -1.30 10.27 19.49
C TYR A 231 -2.49 9.62 18.75
N ALA A 232 -3.12 8.62 19.37
CA ALA A 232 -4.29 7.95 18.83
C ALA A 232 -5.46 8.93 18.63
N GLU A 233 -5.74 9.79 19.62
CA GLU A 233 -6.82 10.79 19.55
C GLU A 233 -6.69 11.72 18.35
N VAL A 234 -5.47 12.12 18.01
CA VAL A 234 -5.18 13.01 16.88
C VAL A 234 -5.28 12.30 15.52
N ILE A 235 -4.95 11.02 15.46
CA ILE A 235 -4.96 10.20 14.23
C ILE A 235 -6.36 9.66 13.91
N ILE A 236 -7.17 9.32 14.91
CA ILE A 236 -8.51 8.73 14.71
C ILE A 236 -9.37 9.52 13.70
N PRO A 237 -9.50 10.86 13.77
CA PRO A 237 -10.32 11.62 12.82
C PRO A 237 -9.87 11.49 11.37
N ILE A 238 -8.56 11.37 11.11
CA ILE A 238 -8.04 11.23 9.74
C ILE A 238 -8.14 9.78 9.24
N ARG A 239 -7.99 8.79 10.14
CA ARG A 239 -8.09 7.37 9.80
C ARG A 239 -9.53 6.89 9.62
N LYS A 240 -10.51 7.59 10.22
CA LYS A 240 -11.95 7.37 9.98
C LYS A 240 -12.28 7.44 8.49
N SER A 241 -11.72 8.43 7.78
CA SER A 241 -11.75 8.51 6.33
C SER A 241 -10.51 7.84 5.72
N GLY A 242 -10.33 6.53 5.98
CA GLY A 242 -9.11 5.80 5.62
C GLY A 242 -8.79 5.87 4.13
N ASN A 243 -9.81 5.71 3.28
CA ASN A 243 -9.67 5.79 1.83
C ASN A 243 -9.26 7.18 1.33
N LEU A 244 -9.78 8.25 1.94
CA LEU A 244 -9.36 9.62 1.65
C LEU A 244 -7.90 9.85 2.03
N LEU A 245 -7.52 9.42 3.24
CA LEU A 245 -6.14 9.51 3.72
C LEU A 245 -5.17 8.74 2.81
N LEU A 246 -5.53 7.50 2.42
CA LEU A 246 -4.77 6.68 1.49
C LEU A 246 -4.58 7.38 0.14
N CYS A 247 -5.67 7.85 -0.46
CA CYS A 247 -5.62 8.53 -1.76
C CYS A 247 -4.76 9.80 -1.69
N SER A 248 -4.93 10.63 -0.65
CA SER A 248 -4.15 11.86 -0.48
C SER A 248 -2.66 11.60 -0.31
N ILE A 249 -2.28 10.62 0.52
CA ILE A 249 -0.87 10.28 0.74
C ILE A 249 -0.24 9.70 -0.54
N LEU A 250 -0.92 8.80 -1.24
CA LEU A 250 -0.41 8.19 -2.48
C LEU A 250 -0.25 9.22 -3.60
N ILE A 251 -1.25 10.08 -3.82
CA ILE A 251 -1.16 11.16 -4.81
C ILE A 251 0.00 12.09 -4.45
N GLY A 252 0.10 12.49 -3.18
CA GLY A 252 1.21 13.32 -2.69
C GLY A 252 2.57 12.68 -2.97
N ASN A 253 2.72 11.40 -2.67
CA ASN A 253 3.95 10.65 -2.91
C ASN A 253 4.33 10.61 -4.40
N VAL A 254 3.38 10.28 -5.27
CA VAL A 254 3.60 10.22 -6.73
C VAL A 254 3.96 11.60 -7.29
N CYS A 255 3.29 12.66 -6.87
CA CYS A 255 3.59 14.03 -7.28
C CYS A 255 5.01 14.44 -6.87
N VAL A 256 5.41 14.16 -5.62
CA VAL A 256 6.75 14.48 -5.10
C VAL A 256 7.83 13.68 -5.85
N ASN A 257 7.62 12.39 -6.07
CA ASN A 257 8.57 11.54 -6.80
C ASN A 257 8.73 11.98 -8.27
N SER A 258 7.64 12.41 -8.90
CA SER A 258 7.66 12.96 -10.26
C SER A 258 8.42 14.29 -10.31
N ALA A 259 8.20 15.17 -9.32
CA ALA A 259 8.92 16.44 -9.22
C ALA A 259 10.43 16.25 -9.02
N ILE A 260 10.84 15.29 -8.18
CA ILE A 260 12.26 14.93 -8.00
C ILE A 260 12.88 14.49 -9.33
N SER A 261 12.17 13.65 -10.09
CA SER A 261 12.67 13.14 -11.38
C SER A 261 12.87 14.25 -12.40
N ILE A 262 11.93 15.19 -12.50
CA ILE A 262 12.04 16.36 -13.40
C ILE A 262 13.20 17.27 -12.97
N LEU A 263 13.35 17.51 -11.66
CA LEU A 263 14.44 18.35 -11.15
C LEU A 263 15.81 17.70 -11.32
N MET A 264 15.92 16.38 -11.30
CA MET A 264 17.18 15.66 -11.53
C MET A 264 17.61 15.63 -13.01
N ASP A 265 16.64 15.57 -13.93
CA ASP A 265 16.90 15.58 -15.38
C ASP A 265 17.63 16.86 -15.82
N ASP A 266 17.26 18.00 -15.23
CA ASP A 266 17.90 19.29 -15.51
C ASP A 266 19.35 19.39 -14.99
N LEU A 267 19.71 18.60 -13.96
CA LEU A 267 21.05 18.63 -13.36
C LEU A 267 22.07 17.75 -14.08
N THR A 268 21.65 16.67 -14.73
CA THR A 268 22.56 15.63 -15.26
C THR A 268 22.25 15.27 -16.71
N SER A 269 22.79 14.18 -17.24
CA SER A 269 22.32 13.58 -18.49
C SER A 269 21.08 12.73 -18.20
N GLY A 270 20.06 12.73 -19.07
CA GLY A 270 18.76 12.12 -18.74
C GLY A 270 18.80 10.67 -18.27
N ILE A 271 19.71 9.83 -18.78
CA ILE A 271 19.85 8.44 -18.30
C ILE A 271 20.42 8.39 -16.88
N VAL A 272 21.48 9.16 -16.61
CA VAL A 272 22.09 9.25 -15.27
C VAL A 272 21.10 9.87 -14.28
N ALA A 273 20.34 10.88 -14.71
CA ALA A 273 19.28 11.50 -13.92
C ALA A 273 18.24 10.48 -13.47
N LEU A 274 17.76 9.67 -14.43
CA LEU A 274 16.76 8.64 -14.20
C LEU A 274 17.25 7.59 -13.19
N ILE A 275 18.48 7.10 -13.35
CA ILE A 275 19.05 6.09 -12.46
C ILE A 275 19.26 6.68 -11.05
N ALA A 276 19.88 7.86 -10.96
CA ALA A 276 20.18 8.51 -9.70
C ALA A 276 18.91 8.91 -8.93
N SER A 277 17.91 9.48 -9.63
CA SER A 277 16.62 9.83 -9.02
C SER A 277 15.89 8.59 -8.53
N SER A 278 15.81 7.54 -9.35
CA SER A 278 15.14 6.28 -8.99
C SER A 278 15.79 5.63 -7.78
N ALA A 279 17.12 5.49 -7.78
CA ALA A 279 17.85 4.91 -6.66
C ALA A 279 17.71 5.77 -5.38
N GLY A 280 17.79 7.09 -5.50
CA GLY A 280 17.63 8.01 -4.38
C GLY A 280 16.23 7.96 -3.76
N ILE A 281 15.18 7.97 -4.59
CA ILE A 281 13.79 7.85 -4.14
C ILE A 281 13.57 6.50 -3.45
N VAL A 282 14.00 5.39 -4.06
CA VAL A 282 13.77 4.05 -3.48
C VAL A 282 14.49 3.88 -2.14
N VAL A 283 15.76 4.28 -2.03
CA VAL A 283 16.52 4.08 -0.79
C VAL A 283 16.11 5.07 0.30
N PHE A 284 16.14 6.38 -0.02
CA PHE A 284 15.96 7.45 0.97
C PHE A 284 14.52 7.97 1.08
N GLY A 285 13.72 7.84 0.02
CA GLY A 285 12.31 8.24 -0.01
C GLY A 285 11.32 7.10 0.26
N GLU A 286 11.76 5.84 0.27
CA GLU A 286 10.84 4.71 0.41
C GLU A 286 11.30 3.71 1.48
N ILE A 287 12.35 2.92 1.22
CA ILE A 287 12.76 1.79 2.08
C ILE A 287 13.10 2.25 3.51
N VAL A 288 14.02 3.22 3.66
CA VAL A 288 14.45 3.67 4.99
C VAL A 288 13.30 4.30 5.78
N PRO A 289 12.55 5.28 5.24
CA PRO A 289 11.44 5.90 5.97
C PRO A 289 10.30 4.92 6.31
N GLN A 290 9.94 4.01 5.40
CA GLN A 290 8.95 2.97 5.67
C GLN A 290 9.37 2.07 6.82
N SER A 291 10.63 1.61 6.84
CA SER A 291 11.13 0.74 7.90
C SER A 291 11.06 1.39 9.30
N ILE A 292 11.27 2.71 9.38
CA ILE A 292 11.16 3.49 10.62
C ILE A 292 9.68 3.65 11.02
N CYS A 293 8.81 3.96 10.06
CA CYS A 293 7.40 4.22 10.32
C CYS A 293 6.60 2.95 10.63
N VAL A 294 7.03 1.76 10.22
CA VAL A 294 6.43 0.51 10.69
C VAL A 294 6.55 0.38 12.21
N LYS A 295 7.69 0.79 12.78
CA LYS A 295 7.94 0.69 14.24
C LYS A 295 7.40 1.88 15.03
N LYS A 296 7.42 3.07 14.43
CA LYS A 296 7.09 4.34 15.11
C LYS A 296 5.93 5.11 14.47
N GLY A 297 5.11 4.44 13.65
CA GLY A 297 4.08 5.07 12.83
C GLY A 297 3.09 5.91 13.61
N LEU A 298 2.66 5.41 14.78
CA LEU A 298 1.77 6.15 15.68
C LEU A 298 2.37 7.51 16.12
N ALA A 299 3.64 7.52 16.51
CA ALA A 299 4.31 8.74 16.97
C ALA A 299 4.65 9.68 15.82
N VAL A 300 5.16 9.14 14.70
CA VAL A 300 5.50 9.92 13.50
C VAL A 300 4.23 10.58 12.95
N GLY A 301 3.18 9.81 12.72
CA GLY A 301 1.92 10.30 12.16
C GLY A 301 1.23 11.34 13.03
N ALA A 302 1.25 11.18 14.35
CA ALA A 302 0.66 12.17 15.24
C ALA A 302 1.47 13.48 15.26
N ASN A 303 2.80 13.41 15.21
CA ASN A 303 3.65 14.61 15.17
C ASN A 303 3.60 15.32 13.80
N THR A 304 3.44 14.58 12.71
CA THR A 304 3.35 15.12 11.34
C THR A 304 1.92 15.31 10.87
N ILE A 305 0.94 15.31 11.79
CA ILE A 305 -0.48 15.41 11.46
C ILE A 305 -0.81 16.70 10.69
N TRP A 306 -0.19 17.82 11.05
CA TRP A 306 -0.44 19.11 10.43
C TRP A 306 0.03 19.13 8.97
N ILE A 307 1.20 18.54 8.70
CA ILE A 307 1.72 18.35 7.33
C ILE A 307 0.77 17.45 6.54
N THR A 308 0.34 16.33 7.14
CA THR A 308 -0.59 15.39 6.50
C THR A 308 -1.90 16.09 6.14
N LYS A 309 -2.48 16.88 7.05
CA LYS A 309 -3.70 17.67 6.81
C LYS A 309 -3.53 18.72 5.72
N PHE A 310 -2.39 19.40 5.68
CA PHE A 310 -2.08 20.38 4.63
C PHE A 310 -2.07 19.72 3.25
N PHE A 311 -1.42 18.56 3.10
CA PHE A 311 -1.41 17.81 1.84
C PHE A 311 -2.76 17.16 1.51
N MET A 312 -3.50 16.68 2.51
CA MET A 312 -4.89 16.24 2.30
C MET A 312 -5.75 17.37 1.75
N MET A 313 -5.58 18.60 2.23
CA MET A 313 -6.30 19.78 1.72
C MET A 313 -5.92 20.11 0.26
N ILE A 314 -4.62 20.06 -0.08
CA ILE A 314 -4.16 20.33 -1.46
C ILE A 314 -4.64 19.24 -2.42
N THR A 315 -4.52 17.98 -2.02
CA THR A 315 -4.92 16.83 -2.86
C THR A 315 -6.42 16.60 -2.85
N PHE A 316 -7.18 17.25 -1.96
CA PHE A 316 -8.62 17.07 -1.77
C PHE A 316 -9.43 17.11 -3.08
N PRO A 317 -9.24 18.06 -4.02
CA PRO A 317 -10.03 18.11 -5.25
C PRO A 317 -9.92 16.85 -6.11
N LEU A 318 -8.78 16.13 -6.03
CA LEU A 318 -8.53 14.89 -6.76
C LEU A 318 -8.79 13.65 -5.89
N ALA A 319 -8.34 13.66 -4.63
CA ALA A 319 -8.44 12.53 -3.71
C ALA A 319 -9.89 12.26 -3.28
N TYR A 320 -10.71 13.30 -3.09
CA TYR A 320 -12.10 13.15 -2.65
C TYR A 320 -12.97 12.32 -3.61
N PRO A 321 -13.08 12.63 -4.93
CA PRO A 321 -13.90 11.81 -5.83
C PRO A 321 -13.39 10.37 -5.94
N ILE A 322 -12.07 10.16 -5.93
CA ILE A 322 -11.46 8.82 -5.98
C ILE A 322 -11.82 8.04 -4.72
N SER A 323 -11.65 8.64 -3.52
CA SER A 323 -11.99 7.99 -2.26
C SER A 323 -13.48 7.64 -2.16
N LYS A 324 -14.38 8.51 -2.63
CA LYS A 324 -15.82 8.24 -2.63
C LYS A 324 -16.22 7.07 -3.54
N ILE A 325 -15.54 6.91 -4.68
CA ILE A 325 -15.71 5.74 -5.55
C ILE A 325 -15.22 4.49 -4.82
N LEU A 326 -14.09 4.58 -4.10
CA LEU A 326 -13.54 3.47 -3.34
C LEU A 326 -14.47 3.04 -2.20
N ASP A 327 -15.02 4.01 -1.47
CA ASP A 327 -16.01 3.79 -0.40
C ASP A 327 -17.27 3.10 -0.95
N LEU A 328 -17.73 3.48 -2.15
CA LEU A 328 -18.89 2.86 -2.79
C LEU A 328 -18.64 1.40 -3.20
N ILE A 329 -17.41 1.06 -3.59
CA ILE A 329 -17.06 -0.28 -4.11
C ILE A 329 -16.69 -1.23 -2.98
N LEU A 330 -15.87 -0.79 -2.03
CA LEU A 330 -15.33 -1.64 -0.96
C LEU A 330 -16.20 -1.64 0.31
N GLY A 331 -17.00 -0.58 0.51
CA GLY A 331 -17.74 -0.37 1.75
C GLY A 331 -16.84 0.10 2.91
N ASP A 332 -17.46 0.29 4.07
CA ASP A 332 -16.78 0.72 5.30
C ASP A 332 -16.05 -0.45 5.99
N GLU A 333 -14.86 -0.19 6.55
CA GLU A 333 -14.13 -1.13 7.42
C GLU A 333 -14.89 -1.30 8.76
N VAL A 334 -15.92 -2.15 8.79
CA VAL A 334 -16.59 -2.57 10.03
C VAL A 334 -16.02 -3.91 10.47
N VAL A 335 -14.85 -3.89 11.11
CA VAL A 335 -14.36 -5.08 11.81
C VAL A 335 -15.19 -5.19 13.10
N SER A 336 -15.88 -6.32 13.31
CA SER A 336 -16.48 -6.63 14.61
C SER A 336 -15.69 -7.77 15.23
N TYR A 337 -15.33 -7.64 16.50
CA TYR A 337 -14.71 -8.75 17.24
C TYR A 337 -15.80 -9.68 17.73
N ASP A 338 -15.83 -10.88 17.17
CA ASP A 338 -16.66 -11.96 17.69
C ASP A 338 -16.09 -12.47 19.02
N ARG A 339 -16.95 -13.01 19.88
CA ARG A 339 -16.56 -13.60 21.19
C ARG A 339 -15.46 -14.65 21.00
N LYS A 340 -15.53 -15.44 19.93
CA LYS A 340 -14.52 -16.45 19.57
C LYS A 340 -13.14 -15.82 19.33
N LYS A 341 -13.06 -14.71 18.60
CA LYS A 341 -11.79 -13.98 18.40
C LYS A 341 -11.25 -13.41 19.70
N LEU A 342 -12.13 -12.87 20.55
CA LEU A 342 -11.72 -12.37 21.87
C LEU A 342 -11.18 -13.52 22.74
N LEU A 343 -11.86 -14.66 22.76
CA LEU A 343 -11.44 -15.86 23.47
C LEU A 343 -10.07 -16.35 22.98
N GLU A 344 -9.84 -16.37 21.67
CA GLU A 344 -8.54 -16.73 21.09
C GLU A 344 -7.43 -15.74 21.47
N LEU A 345 -7.68 -14.42 21.41
CA LEU A 345 -6.71 -13.40 21.82
C LEU A 345 -6.34 -13.54 23.30
N ILE A 346 -7.32 -13.84 24.14
CA ILE A 346 -7.14 -14.15 25.55
C ILE A 346 -6.26 -15.42 25.67
N LYS A 347 -6.64 -16.54 25.05
CA LYS A 347 -5.85 -17.79 25.07
C LYS A 347 -4.40 -17.60 24.57
N MET A 348 -4.14 -16.74 23.60
CA MET A 348 -2.78 -16.41 23.13
C MET A 348 -1.95 -15.58 24.14
N THR A 349 -2.61 -14.84 25.03
CA THR A 349 -1.94 -14.01 26.06
C THR A 349 -1.49 -14.84 27.27
N LYS A 350 -2.00 -16.08 27.41
CA LYS A 350 -1.77 -16.98 28.55
C LYS A 350 -0.30 -17.37 28.78
N ASN A 351 0.60 -17.06 27.84
CA ASN A 351 2.05 -17.23 27.99
C ASN A 351 2.69 -16.37 29.10
N LYS A 352 1.93 -15.46 29.74
CA LYS A 352 2.39 -14.78 30.96
C LYS A 352 1.79 -15.51 32.18
N GLU A 353 2.61 -16.31 32.85
CA GLU A 353 2.23 -17.09 34.05
C GLU A 353 1.43 -16.24 35.06
N THR A 354 1.83 -14.99 35.30
CA THR A 354 1.20 -14.10 36.27
C THR A 354 -0.27 -13.78 35.97
N LEU A 355 -0.69 -13.90 34.71
CA LEU A 355 -2.06 -13.60 34.28
C LEU A 355 -2.83 -14.87 33.92
N ALA A 356 -2.20 -16.05 34.01
CA ALA A 356 -2.75 -17.30 33.50
C ALA A 356 -4.03 -17.71 34.23
N ASP A 357 -4.08 -17.56 35.55
CA ASP A 357 -5.23 -17.95 36.39
C ASP A 357 -6.42 -17.01 36.20
N GLU A 358 -6.20 -15.69 36.23
CA GLU A 358 -7.24 -14.71 35.94
C GLU A 358 -7.82 -14.90 34.53
N LEU A 359 -6.94 -15.19 33.55
CA LEU A 359 -7.38 -15.52 32.20
C LEU A 359 -8.17 -16.82 32.13
N LYS A 360 -7.76 -17.83 32.90
CA LYS A 360 -8.42 -19.13 32.94
C LYS A 360 -9.87 -18.98 33.40
N ILE A 361 -10.10 -18.19 34.45
CA ILE A 361 -11.44 -17.85 34.94
C ILE A 361 -12.24 -17.06 33.89
N ALA A 362 -11.62 -16.06 33.25
CA ALA A 362 -12.30 -15.28 32.21
C ALA A 362 -12.71 -16.14 31.01
N VAL A 363 -11.86 -17.09 30.62
CA VAL A 363 -12.14 -18.08 29.57
C VAL A 363 -13.30 -18.99 29.98
N GLY A 364 -13.25 -19.58 31.18
CA GLY A 364 -14.33 -20.46 31.67
C GLY A 364 -15.68 -19.74 31.74
N ALA A 365 -15.70 -18.51 32.27
CA ALA A 365 -16.90 -17.67 32.29
C ALA A 365 -17.47 -17.37 30.89
N MET A 366 -16.60 -17.21 29.88
CA MET A 366 -17.02 -17.04 28.49
C MET A 366 -17.53 -18.33 27.86
N GLU A 367 -16.93 -19.48 28.16
CA GLU A 367 -17.29 -20.79 27.60
C GLU A 367 -18.62 -21.31 28.13
N ILE A 368 -18.97 -21.02 29.39
CA ILE A 368 -20.28 -21.36 29.98
C ILE A 368 -21.45 -20.76 29.20
N ALA A 369 -21.24 -19.62 28.53
CA ALA A 369 -22.28 -19.00 27.71
C ALA A 369 -22.71 -19.88 26.52
N GLU A 370 -21.88 -20.84 26.12
CA GLU A 370 -22.14 -21.77 25.00
C GLU A 370 -22.37 -23.22 25.47
N LYS A 371 -22.27 -23.50 26.78
CA LYS A 371 -22.46 -24.83 27.38
C LYS A 371 -23.88 -25.02 27.93
N THR A 372 -24.25 -26.29 28.02
CA THR A 372 -25.51 -26.79 28.56
C THR A 372 -25.27 -27.70 29.75
N VAL A 373 -26.33 -28.02 30.49
CA VAL A 373 -26.27 -28.97 31.62
C VAL A 373 -25.61 -30.29 31.24
N LYS A 374 -25.85 -30.79 30.02
CA LYS A 374 -25.24 -32.02 29.52
C LYS A 374 -23.71 -32.02 29.55
N ASP A 375 -23.10 -30.84 29.39
CA ASP A 375 -21.65 -30.72 29.25
C ASP A 375 -20.92 -30.80 30.60
N VAL A 376 -21.64 -30.57 31.72
CA VAL A 376 -21.08 -30.55 33.09
C VAL A 376 -21.73 -31.57 34.04
N MET A 377 -22.86 -32.19 33.65
CA MET A 377 -23.56 -33.12 34.54
C MET A 377 -22.73 -34.37 34.84
N THR A 378 -22.86 -34.88 36.06
CA THR A 378 -22.43 -36.24 36.42
C THR A 378 -23.42 -37.26 35.87
N LYS A 379 -22.95 -38.24 35.10
CA LYS A 379 -23.81 -39.26 34.50
C LYS A 379 -24.46 -40.14 35.55
N ILE A 380 -25.68 -40.60 35.29
CA ILE A 380 -26.48 -41.39 36.24
C ILE A 380 -25.80 -42.68 36.72
N GLU A 381 -24.88 -43.23 35.93
CA GLU A 381 -24.09 -44.42 36.28
C GLU A 381 -23.07 -44.16 37.39
N ASP A 382 -22.56 -42.93 37.49
CA ASP A 382 -21.57 -42.48 38.47
C ASP A 382 -22.21 -41.85 39.72
N VAL A 383 -23.55 -41.72 39.73
CA VAL A 383 -24.29 -41.14 40.86
C VAL A 383 -24.54 -42.21 41.92
N TYR A 384 -24.09 -41.94 43.15
CA TYR A 384 -24.47 -42.74 44.31
C TYR A 384 -25.94 -42.51 44.66
N MET A 385 -26.72 -43.58 44.61
CA MET A 385 -28.17 -43.55 44.83
C MET A 385 -28.59 -44.72 45.72
N LEU A 386 -29.65 -44.52 46.51
CA LEU A 386 -30.17 -45.53 47.41
C LEU A 386 -31.64 -45.86 47.10
N PRO A 387 -32.08 -47.13 47.25
CA PRO A 387 -33.48 -47.47 47.13
C PRO A 387 -34.27 -46.96 48.34
N GLU A 388 -35.53 -46.55 48.13
CA GLU A 388 -36.41 -46.04 49.21
C GLU A 388 -36.69 -47.07 50.32
N THR A 389 -36.51 -48.36 50.01
CA THR A 389 -36.69 -49.51 50.91
C THR A 389 -35.49 -49.74 51.83
N THR A 390 -34.38 -49.01 51.66
CA THR A 390 -33.21 -49.11 52.53
C THR A 390 -33.59 -48.79 53.98
N ILE A 391 -33.18 -49.65 54.90
CA ILE A 391 -33.40 -49.50 56.34
C ILE A 391 -32.20 -48.77 56.94
N LEU A 392 -32.44 -47.66 57.62
CA LEU A 392 -31.42 -46.82 58.27
C LEU A 392 -31.07 -47.38 59.66
N ASN A 393 -30.30 -48.46 59.65
CA ASN A 393 -29.68 -49.04 60.85
C ASN A 393 -28.26 -48.47 61.07
N PRO A 394 -27.62 -48.71 62.23
CA PRO A 394 -26.29 -48.16 62.53
C PRO A 394 -25.23 -48.46 61.46
N LYS A 395 -25.27 -49.63 60.82
CA LYS A 395 -24.31 -50.01 59.77
C LYS A 395 -24.55 -49.21 58.48
N THR A 396 -25.79 -49.17 58.02
CA THR A 396 -26.16 -48.43 56.80
C THR A 396 -25.96 -46.93 56.94
N VAL A 397 -26.27 -46.34 58.10
CA VAL A 397 -26.01 -44.91 58.34
C VAL A 397 -24.52 -44.64 58.28
N THR A 398 -23.70 -45.51 58.88
CA THR A 398 -22.24 -45.40 58.81
C THR A 398 -21.71 -45.52 57.38
N GLU A 399 -22.24 -46.46 56.59
CA GLU A 399 -21.89 -46.61 55.17
C GLU A 399 -22.27 -45.36 54.35
N ILE A 400 -23.45 -44.81 54.59
CA ILE A 400 -23.91 -43.58 53.94
C ILE A 400 -23.00 -42.39 54.30
N VAL A 401 -22.65 -42.22 55.58
CA VAL A 401 -21.74 -41.16 56.02
C VAL A 401 -20.35 -41.32 55.39
N ASN A 402 -19.82 -42.55 55.36
CA ASN A 402 -18.52 -42.84 54.78
C ASN A 402 -18.48 -42.72 53.25
N SER A 403 -19.65 -42.65 52.58
CA SER A 403 -19.70 -42.43 51.13
C SER A 403 -19.28 -41.01 50.72
N GLY A 404 -19.24 -40.05 51.65
CA GLY A 404 -18.84 -38.66 51.40
C GLY A 404 -19.92 -37.77 50.76
N TYR A 405 -21.00 -38.35 50.23
CA TYR A 405 -22.02 -37.56 49.52
C TYR A 405 -22.96 -36.80 50.45
N THR A 406 -23.09 -35.49 50.22
CA THR A 406 -23.97 -34.61 51.01
C THR A 406 -25.46 -34.75 50.62
N ARG A 407 -25.75 -35.09 49.36
CA ARG A 407 -27.11 -35.15 48.79
C ARG A 407 -27.25 -36.42 47.94
N ILE A 408 -28.09 -37.35 48.39
CA ILE A 408 -28.19 -38.70 47.80
C ILE A 408 -29.58 -38.89 47.20
N PRO A 409 -29.70 -39.07 45.87
CA PRO A 409 -30.98 -39.34 45.22
C PRO A 409 -31.56 -40.70 45.64
N ILE A 410 -32.85 -40.71 45.93
CA ILE A 410 -33.57 -41.91 46.37
C ILE A 410 -34.52 -42.36 45.26
N PHE A 411 -34.41 -43.63 44.85
CA PHE A 411 -35.24 -44.22 43.81
C PHE A 411 -36.22 -45.26 44.35
N ALA A 412 -37.35 -45.44 43.65
CA ALA A 412 -38.41 -46.37 44.02
C ALA A 412 -38.62 -47.47 42.98
N ASN A 413 -39.21 -48.60 43.41
CA ASN A 413 -39.55 -49.76 42.57
C ASN A 413 -38.33 -50.41 41.88
N ASP A 414 -37.17 -50.39 42.53
CA ASP A 414 -35.90 -50.92 41.98
C ASP A 414 -35.50 -50.35 40.61
N ASN A 415 -36.08 -49.21 40.23
CA ASN A 415 -35.79 -48.53 38.98
C ASN A 415 -35.05 -47.22 39.24
N LYS A 416 -33.75 -47.17 38.94
CA LYS A 416 -32.92 -45.97 39.13
C LYS A 416 -33.41 -44.74 38.35
N ASN A 417 -34.19 -44.91 37.28
CA ASN A 417 -34.80 -43.78 36.56
C ASN A 417 -35.95 -43.13 37.35
N ASN A 418 -36.51 -43.83 38.33
CA ASN A 418 -37.65 -43.38 39.14
C ASN A 418 -37.18 -42.78 40.46
N VAL A 419 -36.60 -41.57 40.39
CA VAL A 419 -36.16 -40.81 41.57
C VAL A 419 -37.34 -40.08 42.20
N VAL A 420 -37.60 -40.36 43.48
CA VAL A 420 -38.78 -39.88 44.20
C VAL A 420 -38.46 -38.83 45.26
N SER A 421 -37.25 -38.83 45.81
CA SER A 421 -36.82 -37.87 46.83
C SER A 421 -35.30 -37.71 46.86
N LEU A 422 -34.83 -36.76 47.66
CA LEU A 422 -33.41 -36.50 47.91
C LEU A 422 -33.17 -36.63 49.42
N LEU A 423 -32.21 -37.46 49.82
CA LEU A 423 -31.78 -37.60 51.21
C LEU A 423 -30.59 -36.67 51.44
N PHE A 424 -30.69 -35.75 52.40
CA PHE A 424 -29.52 -34.97 52.82
C PHE A 424 -28.82 -35.67 53.97
N ILE A 425 -27.49 -35.68 53.93
CA ILE A 425 -26.70 -36.36 54.97
C ILE A 425 -26.98 -35.83 56.37
N LYS A 426 -27.21 -34.51 56.48
CA LYS A 426 -27.56 -33.83 57.75
C LYS A 426 -28.89 -34.30 58.34
N ASP A 427 -29.79 -34.82 57.52
CA ASP A 427 -31.10 -35.29 57.98
C ASP A 427 -30.96 -36.58 58.79
N LEU A 428 -29.91 -37.37 58.53
CA LEU A 428 -29.60 -38.58 59.31
C LEU A 428 -29.26 -38.25 60.77
N ALA A 429 -28.79 -37.03 61.07
CA ALA A 429 -28.53 -36.61 62.44
C ALA A 429 -29.81 -36.48 63.29
N LEU A 430 -30.99 -36.38 62.65
CA LEU A 430 -32.28 -36.30 63.31
C LEU A 430 -32.96 -37.68 63.46
N VAL A 431 -32.36 -38.74 62.92
CA VAL A 431 -32.91 -40.09 62.86
C VAL A 431 -32.17 -40.96 63.86
N ASP A 432 -32.90 -41.60 64.76
CA ASP A 432 -32.34 -42.64 65.63
C ASP A 432 -32.14 -43.94 64.82
N PRO A 433 -30.89 -44.43 64.63
CA PRO A 433 -30.63 -45.66 63.88
C PRO A 433 -31.20 -46.92 64.53
N ASP A 434 -31.46 -46.93 65.84
CA ASP A 434 -31.98 -48.11 66.54
C ASP A 434 -33.45 -48.39 66.21
N GLU A 435 -34.20 -47.37 65.79
CA GLU A 435 -35.60 -47.47 65.35
C GLU A 435 -35.75 -48.12 63.95
N ASN A 436 -34.66 -48.29 63.20
CA ASN A 436 -34.64 -48.96 61.88
C ASN A 436 -35.68 -48.39 60.88
N PHE A 437 -35.83 -47.06 60.83
CA PHE A 437 -36.71 -46.42 59.85
C PHE A 437 -36.25 -46.70 58.42
N THR A 438 -37.20 -46.82 57.50
CA THR A 438 -36.88 -46.83 56.06
C THR A 438 -36.61 -45.42 55.57
N ILE A 439 -35.75 -45.27 54.56
CA ILE A 439 -35.50 -43.98 53.89
C ILE A 439 -36.81 -43.34 53.44
N LYS A 440 -37.75 -44.15 52.92
CA LYS A 440 -39.10 -43.69 52.55
C LYS A 440 -39.79 -42.90 53.66
N THR A 441 -39.77 -43.41 54.89
CA THR A 441 -40.40 -42.76 56.04
C THR A 441 -39.73 -41.42 56.37
N VAL A 442 -38.39 -41.39 56.35
CA VAL A 442 -37.62 -40.17 56.63
C VAL A 442 -37.86 -39.10 55.55
N CYS A 443 -37.76 -39.47 54.27
CA CYS A 443 -37.97 -38.55 53.16
C CYS A 443 -39.41 -38.04 53.08
N GLN A 444 -40.41 -38.83 53.46
CA GLN A 444 -41.80 -38.39 53.55
C GLN A 444 -42.04 -37.36 54.65
N HIS A 445 -41.23 -37.38 55.72
CA HIS A 445 -41.31 -36.42 56.82
C HIS A 445 -40.61 -35.09 56.49
N ILE A 446 -39.36 -35.15 56.02
CA ILE A 446 -38.51 -33.95 55.83
C ILE A 446 -38.78 -33.24 54.49
N LYS A 447 -39.23 -33.99 53.47
CA LYS A 447 -39.67 -33.48 52.14
C LYS A 447 -38.70 -32.50 51.47
N ASN A 448 -37.45 -32.92 51.30
CA ASN A 448 -36.46 -32.14 50.55
C ASN A 448 -36.93 -31.88 49.11
N VAL A 449 -36.60 -30.69 48.60
CA VAL A 449 -36.95 -30.25 47.26
C VAL A 449 -36.20 -31.09 46.22
N LEU A 450 -36.94 -31.82 45.39
CA LEU A 450 -36.41 -32.55 44.23
C LEU A 450 -36.75 -31.80 42.95
N ARG A 451 -35.72 -31.41 42.19
CA ARG A 451 -35.87 -30.67 40.92
C ARG A 451 -35.36 -31.48 39.75
N PHE A 452 -36.05 -31.33 38.62
CA PHE A 452 -35.70 -31.96 37.36
C PHE A 452 -35.50 -30.91 36.28
N VAL A 453 -34.36 -30.95 35.60
CA VAL A 453 -33.99 -30.03 34.52
C VAL A 453 -33.68 -30.80 33.25
N PHE A 454 -33.84 -30.17 32.09
CA PHE A 454 -33.50 -30.82 30.83
C PHE A 454 -32.00 -30.70 30.54
N TYR A 455 -31.42 -31.72 29.91
CA TYR A 455 -29.99 -31.77 29.59
C TYR A 455 -29.52 -30.61 28.70
N ASP A 456 -30.41 -30.06 27.87
CA ASP A 456 -30.15 -28.95 26.95
C ASP A 456 -30.37 -27.58 27.59
N THR A 457 -30.70 -27.52 28.89
CA THR A 457 -30.83 -26.25 29.61
C THR A 457 -29.49 -25.50 29.58
N PRO A 458 -29.45 -24.24 29.13
CA PRO A 458 -28.23 -23.44 29.14
C PRO A 458 -27.70 -23.23 30.56
N LEU A 459 -26.38 -23.34 30.75
CA LEU A 459 -25.77 -23.20 32.08
C LEU A 459 -26.00 -21.82 32.70
N LYS A 460 -26.10 -20.76 31.90
CA LYS A 460 -26.46 -19.42 32.41
C LYS A 460 -27.82 -19.42 33.12
N ILE A 461 -28.79 -20.17 32.60
CA ILE A 461 -30.13 -20.28 33.21
C ILE A 461 -30.03 -21.12 34.48
N MET A 462 -29.29 -22.23 34.45
CA MET A 462 -29.07 -23.06 35.64
C MET A 462 -28.33 -22.34 36.76
N LEU A 463 -27.32 -21.54 36.42
CA LEU A 463 -26.58 -20.74 37.40
C LEU A 463 -27.50 -19.74 38.09
N GLU A 464 -28.37 -19.04 37.34
CA GLU A 464 -29.36 -18.13 37.94
C GLU A 464 -30.44 -18.88 38.75
N GLU A 465 -30.79 -20.11 38.38
CA GLU A 465 -31.68 -20.97 39.18
C GLU A 465 -31.03 -21.35 40.52
N PHE A 466 -29.81 -21.90 40.50
CA PHE A 466 -29.10 -22.30 41.71
C PHE A 466 -28.77 -21.12 42.62
N LYS A 467 -28.46 -19.94 42.06
CA LYS A 467 -28.23 -18.70 42.83
C LYS A 467 -29.44 -18.26 43.66
N LYS A 468 -30.66 -18.72 43.36
CA LYS A 468 -31.85 -18.42 44.18
C LYS A 468 -31.76 -19.07 45.56
N GLY A 469 -31.01 -20.18 45.70
CA GLY A 469 -30.75 -20.86 46.97
C GLY A 469 -31.81 -21.89 47.40
N ASP A 470 -32.85 -22.13 46.60
CA ASP A 470 -33.90 -23.11 46.93
C ASP A 470 -33.39 -24.56 46.90
N TYR A 471 -32.39 -24.84 46.04
CA TYR A 471 -31.76 -26.13 45.83
C TYR A 471 -30.42 -25.92 45.11
N HIS A 472 -29.44 -26.80 45.35
CA HIS A 472 -28.13 -26.78 44.68
C HIS A 472 -27.81 -28.10 43.94
N LEU A 473 -28.79 -29.01 43.84
CA LEU A 473 -28.69 -30.23 43.04
C LEU A 473 -29.97 -30.40 42.23
N ALA A 474 -29.83 -30.68 40.94
CA ALA A 474 -30.93 -30.99 40.06
C ALA A 474 -30.71 -32.33 39.34
N MET A 475 -31.76 -33.11 39.23
CA MET A 475 -31.78 -34.32 38.40
C MET A 475 -31.89 -33.93 36.93
N VAL A 476 -31.03 -34.47 36.08
CA VAL A 476 -31.00 -34.16 34.64
C VAL A 476 -31.77 -35.22 33.86
N LYS A 477 -32.71 -34.77 33.03
CA LYS A 477 -33.54 -35.66 32.20
C LYS A 477 -33.48 -35.31 30.72
N ASN A 478 -33.78 -36.31 29.89
CA ASN A 478 -34.02 -36.13 28.47
C ASN A 478 -35.43 -36.60 28.12
N ARG A 479 -36.10 -35.82 27.27
CA ARG A 479 -37.39 -36.19 26.67
C ARG A 479 -37.11 -37.02 25.42
N LEU A 480 -37.35 -38.33 25.50
CA LEU A 480 -37.23 -39.19 24.34
C LEU A 480 -38.40 -38.93 23.39
N THR A 481 -38.12 -38.97 22.08
CA THR A 481 -39.07 -38.56 21.03
C THR A 481 -40.30 -39.46 20.94
N ASN A 482 -40.16 -40.74 21.28
CA ASN A 482 -41.14 -41.75 20.88
C ASN A 482 -42.27 -42.05 21.87
N GLU A 483 -42.17 -41.76 23.17
CA GLU A 483 -43.20 -42.28 24.10
C GLU A 483 -43.54 -41.40 25.32
N ASN A 484 -43.26 -40.09 25.33
CA ASN A 484 -43.29 -39.28 26.56
C ASN A 484 -42.42 -39.89 27.70
N GLU A 485 -41.58 -40.87 27.38
CA GLU A 485 -40.64 -41.45 28.31
C GLU A 485 -39.56 -40.42 28.64
N ILE A 486 -39.44 -40.17 29.93
CA ILE A 486 -38.42 -39.31 30.51
C ILE A 486 -37.30 -40.22 30.98
N LYS A 487 -36.16 -40.15 30.30
CA LYS A 487 -34.96 -40.87 30.74
C LYS A 487 -34.14 -39.97 31.65
N LEU A 488 -33.79 -40.50 32.82
CA LEU A 488 -32.84 -39.85 33.71
C LEU A 488 -31.42 -40.02 33.15
N LEU A 489 -30.69 -38.92 33.04
CA LEU A 489 -29.35 -38.91 32.47
C LEU A 489 -28.26 -38.70 33.51
N GLY A 490 -28.56 -38.01 34.61
CA GLY A 490 -27.55 -37.66 35.60
C GLY A 490 -28.03 -36.66 36.64
N VAL A 491 -27.06 -36.02 37.29
CA VAL A 491 -27.26 -34.90 38.21
C VAL A 491 -26.35 -33.75 37.82
N VAL A 492 -26.78 -32.54 38.14
CA VAL A 492 -25.94 -31.34 38.04
C VAL A 492 -26.03 -30.58 39.34
N THR A 493 -24.90 -30.06 39.79
CA THR A 493 -24.75 -29.30 41.02
C THR A 493 -24.34 -27.85 40.71
N LEU A 494 -24.40 -26.98 41.72
CA LEU A 494 -23.87 -25.61 41.56
C LEU A 494 -22.35 -25.65 41.44
N GLU A 495 -21.74 -26.58 42.16
CA GLU A 495 -20.32 -26.86 42.24
C GLU A 495 -19.77 -27.17 40.82
N ASP A 496 -20.42 -28.06 40.05
CA ASP A 496 -20.03 -28.38 38.66
C ASP A 496 -19.98 -27.13 37.75
N ILE A 497 -20.92 -26.18 37.94
CA ILE A 497 -20.97 -24.95 37.15
C ILE A 497 -19.85 -23.99 37.58
N VAL A 498 -19.52 -23.95 38.87
CA VAL A 498 -18.42 -23.12 39.39
C VAL A 498 -17.07 -23.68 38.96
N GLU A 499 -16.87 -24.99 39.01
CA GLU A 499 -15.68 -25.67 38.49
C GLU A 499 -15.45 -25.36 37.02
N GLU A 500 -16.52 -25.33 36.22
CA GLU A 500 -16.45 -24.92 34.82
C GLU A 500 -16.06 -23.44 34.65
N ILE A 501 -16.46 -22.53 35.56
CA ILE A 501 -15.99 -21.13 35.55
C ILE A 501 -14.49 -21.08 35.87
N LEU A 502 -14.10 -21.78 36.93
CA LEU A 502 -12.72 -21.80 37.43
C LEU A 502 -11.79 -22.62 36.53
N GLN A 503 -12.36 -23.47 35.68
CA GLN A 503 -11.69 -24.48 34.87
C GLN A 503 -10.80 -25.39 35.74
N ALA A 504 -11.23 -25.68 36.96
CA ALA A 504 -10.50 -26.47 37.94
C ALA A 504 -11.51 -27.19 38.84
N GLU A 505 -11.22 -28.45 39.13
CA GLU A 505 -11.98 -29.27 40.09
C GLU A 505 -11.85 -28.70 41.50
N ILE A 506 -12.96 -28.68 42.23
CA ILE A 506 -12.98 -28.34 43.65
C ILE A 506 -12.85 -29.66 44.41
N VAL A 507 -11.73 -29.83 45.10
CA VAL A 507 -11.47 -31.03 45.91
C VAL A 507 -12.12 -30.84 47.28
N ASP A 508 -13.09 -31.69 47.60
CA ASP A 508 -13.76 -31.70 48.90
C ASP A 508 -12.90 -32.39 49.97
N GLU A 509 -13.14 -32.12 51.26
CA GLU A 509 -12.32 -32.68 52.35
C GLU A 509 -12.41 -34.21 52.47
N THR A 510 -13.47 -34.81 51.93
CA THR A 510 -13.67 -36.27 51.90
C THR A 510 -13.08 -36.93 50.67
N ASP A 511 -12.64 -36.15 49.67
CA ASP A 511 -12.07 -36.71 48.46
C ASP A 511 -10.71 -37.34 48.76
N ILE A 512 -10.59 -38.61 48.42
CA ILE A 512 -9.32 -39.31 48.49
C ILE A 512 -8.46 -38.71 47.40
N VAL A 513 -7.52 -37.84 47.77
CA VAL A 513 -6.62 -37.17 46.84
C VAL A 513 -5.87 -38.21 45.99
N MET A 514 -6.41 -38.49 44.80
CA MET A 514 -5.67 -39.19 43.75
C MET A 514 -4.83 -38.12 43.04
N ASP A 515 -3.73 -37.73 43.68
CA ASP A 515 -2.71 -36.90 43.07
C ASP A 515 -1.99 -37.74 42.00
N ASN A 516 -2.57 -37.80 40.80
CA ASN A 516 -1.92 -38.43 39.66
C ASN A 516 -1.17 -37.34 38.90
N ASN A 517 0.14 -37.32 39.13
CA ASN A 517 1.15 -36.80 38.23
C ASN A 517 0.73 -36.96 36.76
N GLU A 518 0.37 -35.87 36.08
CA GLU A 518 0.58 -35.68 34.63
C GLU A 518 0.62 -34.20 34.26
#